data_AF-A0A3S5JTZ1-F1
#
_entry.id   AF-A0A3S5JTZ1-F1
#
_cell.length_a   1.000
_cell.length_b   1.000
_cell.length_c   1.000
_cell.angle_alpha   90.00
_cell.angle_beta   90.00
_cell.angle_gamma   90.00
#
_symmetry.space_group_name_H-M   'P 1'
#
loop_
_entity.id
_entity.type
_entity.pdbx_description
1 polymer ?
#
loop_
_entity_poly.entity_id
_entity_poly.type
_entity_poly.pdbx_seq_one_letter_code
_entity_poly.pdbx_strand_id
1 'polypeptide(L)'
;MAVFVAGGHVWFPVESGWYRVESVSGLGCPLASDSLLVCWSVETPEVIQDAAGDLVIEGNFASVQWWADDMELEGETGLILTAPGEGNYSVWVTDFLDCPGVQSDAVVYVGVGEGEPDMTWSIHPNPVGKKFTLEVPQDWRGSLALLLDASGRILEERRGMGTTTQWRVDSRWPDVLFLRMLHPEGRGQRVIRVLRER
;
A
#
# COMPACT_ATOMS: atom_id res chain seq x y z
N MET A 1 19.08 -18.09 30.93
CA MET A 1 18.81 -17.72 32.33
C MET A 1 20.03 -16.99 32.87
N ALA A 2 20.00 -15.67 32.88
CA ALA A 2 21.09 -14.87 33.41
C ALA A 2 20.98 -14.82 34.95
N VAL A 3 22.01 -15.27 35.65
CA VAL A 3 22.07 -15.21 37.11
C VAL A 3 22.84 -13.96 37.49
N PHE A 4 22.13 -12.95 37.98
CA PHE A 4 22.75 -11.73 38.48
C PHE A 4 22.89 -11.84 40.00
N VAL A 5 24.12 -11.89 40.49
CA VAL A 5 24.41 -11.88 41.93
C VAL A 5 24.38 -10.42 42.40
N ALA A 6 23.25 -9.96 42.92
CA ALA A 6 23.16 -8.65 43.54
C ALA A 6 23.64 -8.71 44.99
N GLY A 7 24.70 -7.95 45.30
CA GLY A 7 25.08 -7.67 46.69
C GLY A 7 24.12 -6.64 47.30
N GLY A 8 22.96 -7.08 47.78
CA GLY A 8 21.95 -6.22 48.38
C GLY A 8 20.59 -6.91 48.56
N HIS A 9 19.68 -6.30 49.33
CA HIS A 9 18.34 -6.86 49.59
C HIS A 9 17.29 -6.46 48.55
N VAL A 10 17.65 -5.65 47.54
CA VAL A 10 16.74 -5.14 46.52
C VAL A 10 17.42 -5.20 45.15
N TRP A 11 16.70 -5.71 44.16
CA TRP A 11 17.13 -5.77 42.76
C TRP A 11 15.95 -5.38 41.86
N PHE A 12 16.22 -4.61 40.81
CA PHE A 12 15.23 -4.20 39.82
C PHE A 12 15.59 -4.80 38.46
N PRO A 13 14.66 -5.47 37.77
CA PRO A 13 14.87 -5.94 36.41
C PRO A 13 15.07 -4.77 35.46
N VAL A 14 15.89 -4.97 34.43
CA VAL A 14 16.19 -3.94 33.40
C VAL A 14 15.63 -4.32 32.03
N GLU A 15 15.07 -5.52 31.91
CA GLU A 15 14.44 -6.06 30.71
C GLU A 15 13.19 -6.86 31.11
N SER A 16 12.36 -7.22 30.13
CA SER A 16 11.16 -8.01 30.38
C SER A 16 11.53 -9.50 30.49
N GLY A 17 10.82 -10.24 31.34
CA GLY A 17 11.05 -11.67 31.47
C GLY A 17 10.59 -12.28 32.78
N TRP A 18 10.86 -13.58 32.91
CA TRP A 18 10.60 -14.35 34.13
C TRP A 18 11.77 -14.28 35.10
N TYR A 19 11.49 -13.84 36.32
CA TYR A 19 12.47 -13.68 37.40
C TYR A 19 12.11 -14.55 38.60
N ARG A 20 13.11 -15.11 39.26
CA ARG A 20 12.97 -15.78 40.56
C ARG A 20 14.20 -15.52 41.42
N VAL A 21 14.04 -15.67 42.74
CA VAL A 21 15.13 -15.55 43.70
C VAL A 21 15.62 -16.95 44.06
N GLU A 22 16.93 -17.14 44.00
CA GLU A 22 17.60 -18.34 44.48
C GLU A 22 18.53 -17.98 45.64
N SER A 23 18.59 -18.84 46.65
CA SER A 23 19.49 -18.70 47.79
C SER A 23 19.97 -20.05 48.28
N VAL A 24 21.01 -20.05 49.09
CA VAL A 24 21.51 -21.24 49.78
C VAL A 24 21.47 -20.96 51.27
N SER A 25 20.85 -21.86 52.04
CA SER A 25 20.78 -21.73 53.49
C SER A 25 22.17 -21.84 54.13
N GLY A 26 22.30 -21.43 55.39
CA GLY A 26 23.55 -21.62 56.15
C GLY A 26 23.97 -23.09 56.32
N LEU A 27 23.08 -24.04 56.01
CA LEU A 27 23.34 -25.48 56.01
C LEU A 27 23.62 -26.04 54.60
N GLY A 28 23.68 -25.19 53.57
CA GLY A 28 23.96 -25.61 52.19
C GLY A 28 22.75 -26.07 51.38
N CYS A 29 21.52 -25.89 51.87
CA CYS A 29 20.33 -26.29 51.12
C CYS A 29 19.92 -25.20 50.12
N PRO A 30 19.69 -25.53 48.83
CA PRO A 30 19.17 -24.57 47.86
C PRO A 30 17.70 -24.25 48.15
N LEU A 31 17.34 -22.98 48.03
CA LEU A 31 15.98 -22.45 48.15
C LEU A 31 15.69 -21.59 46.93
N ALA A 32 14.51 -21.73 46.34
CA ALA A 32 14.05 -20.90 45.23
C ALA A 32 12.65 -20.36 45.51
N SER A 33 12.38 -19.12 45.10
CA SER A 33 11.02 -18.57 45.07
C SER A 33 10.25 -19.09 43.86
N ASP A 34 8.96 -18.77 43.81
CA ASP A 34 8.19 -18.84 42.57
C ASP A 34 8.70 -17.81 41.54
N SER A 35 8.28 -17.95 40.29
CA SER A 35 8.61 -17.03 39.21
C SER A 35 7.63 -15.86 39.10
N LEU A 36 8.15 -14.66 38.83
CA LEU A 36 7.41 -13.46 38.54
C LEU A 36 7.70 -13.01 37.11
N LEU A 37 6.64 -12.76 36.33
CA LEU A 37 6.76 -12.10 35.03
C LEU A 37 6.83 -10.59 35.24
N VAL A 38 7.83 -9.95 34.65
CA VAL A 38 7.96 -8.51 34.59
C VAL A 38 7.90 -8.07 33.13
N CYS A 39 7.02 -7.10 32.86
CA CYS A 39 6.81 -6.54 31.53
C CYS A 39 7.06 -5.03 31.57
N TRP A 40 8.02 -4.58 30.76
CA TRP A 40 8.24 -3.18 30.48
C TRP A 40 7.32 -2.71 29.36
N SER A 41 7.04 -1.41 29.35
CA SER A 41 6.26 -0.81 28.27
C SER A 41 7.11 -0.76 27.00
N VAL A 42 6.60 -1.35 25.93
CA VAL A 42 7.17 -1.26 24.59
C VAL A 42 6.64 0.00 23.91
N GLU A 43 7.50 0.74 23.22
CA GLU A 43 7.08 1.87 22.40
C GLU A 43 6.33 1.36 21.17
N THR A 44 5.24 2.04 20.80
CA THR A 44 4.47 1.70 19.60
C THR A 44 5.34 1.90 18.36
N PRO A 45 5.53 0.87 17.52
CA PRO A 45 6.39 1.00 16.34
C PRO A 45 5.73 1.88 15.28
N GLU A 46 6.55 2.69 14.62
CA GLU A 46 6.15 3.46 13.43
C GLU A 46 6.37 2.63 12.18
N VAL A 47 5.34 2.48 11.34
CA VAL A 47 5.41 1.79 10.05
C VAL A 47 5.71 2.81 8.96
N ILE A 48 6.83 2.63 8.26
CA ILE A 48 7.29 3.52 7.20
C ILE A 48 7.34 2.76 5.89
N GLN A 49 6.92 3.39 4.79
CA GLN A 49 7.14 2.85 3.45
C GLN A 49 8.49 3.34 2.91
N ASP A 50 9.36 2.41 2.54
CA ASP A 50 10.67 2.74 2.00
C ASP A 50 10.65 3.02 0.48
N ALA A 51 11.82 3.29 -0.11
CA ALA A 51 11.94 3.59 -1.53
C ALA A 51 11.72 2.37 -2.46
N ALA A 52 11.79 1.15 -1.93
CA ALA A 52 11.48 -0.07 -2.66
C ALA A 52 9.98 -0.41 -2.63
N GLY A 53 9.20 0.30 -1.79
CA GLY A 53 7.79 0.03 -1.56
C GLY A 53 7.58 -1.02 -0.47
N ASP A 54 8.58 -1.30 0.36
CA ASP A 54 8.43 -2.20 1.50
C ASP A 54 7.91 -1.43 2.72
N LEU A 55 7.10 -2.09 3.55
CA LEU A 55 6.72 -1.55 4.85
C LEU A 55 7.74 -2.01 5.89
N VAL A 56 8.34 -1.05 6.59
CA VAL A 56 9.47 -1.26 7.50
C VAL A 56 9.13 -0.71 8.87
N ILE A 57 9.50 -1.46 9.90
CA ILE A 57 9.58 -1.00 11.29
C ILE A 57 11.00 -1.08 11.82
N GLU A 58 11.36 -0.18 12.72
CA GLU A 58 12.64 -0.18 13.41
C GLU A 58 12.46 -0.55 14.89
N GLY A 59 13.41 -1.29 15.45
CA GLY A 59 13.39 -1.70 16.85
C GLY A 59 14.01 -3.07 17.08
N ASN A 60 14.05 -3.47 18.35
CA ASN A 60 14.48 -4.80 18.77
C ASN A 60 13.35 -5.47 19.56
N PHE A 61 12.56 -6.28 18.87
CA PHE A 61 11.39 -6.96 19.43
C PHE A 61 11.67 -8.46 19.55
N ALA A 62 11.12 -9.10 20.58
CA ALA A 62 11.19 -10.55 20.74
C ALA A 62 10.21 -11.27 19.80
N SER A 63 9.11 -10.62 19.44
CA SER A 63 8.16 -11.11 18.45
C SER A 63 7.57 -9.96 17.64
N VAL A 64 7.34 -10.22 16.37
CA VAL A 64 6.75 -9.33 15.38
C VAL A 64 5.74 -10.14 14.58
N GLN A 65 4.58 -9.58 14.29
CA GLN A 65 3.57 -10.20 13.45
C GLN A 65 2.81 -9.12 12.66
N TRP A 66 2.81 -9.23 11.34
CA TRP A 66 2.07 -8.31 10.46
C TRP A 66 0.61 -8.73 10.28
N TRP A 67 -0.23 -7.73 10.06
CA TRP A 67 -1.67 -7.85 9.85
C TRP A 67 -2.08 -7.00 8.64
N ALA A 68 -2.97 -7.54 7.82
CA ALA A 68 -3.68 -6.81 6.77
C ALA A 68 -5.15 -6.70 7.15
N ASP A 69 -5.63 -5.46 7.26
CA ASP A 69 -6.91 -5.12 7.89
C ASP A 69 -7.00 -5.75 9.28
N ASP A 70 -7.79 -6.82 9.44
CA ASP A 70 -8.00 -7.57 10.67
C ASP A 70 -7.56 -9.05 10.54
N MET A 71 -6.79 -9.38 9.49
CA MET A 71 -6.30 -10.73 9.23
C MET A 71 -4.78 -10.81 9.45
N GLU A 72 -4.38 -11.79 10.24
CA GLU A 72 -2.97 -12.12 10.44
C GLU A 72 -2.34 -12.60 9.13
N LEU A 73 -1.18 -12.04 8.78
CA LEU A 73 -0.38 -12.49 7.65
C LEU A 73 0.56 -13.61 8.12
N GLU A 74 0.10 -14.86 8.02
CA GLU A 74 0.86 -16.02 8.52
C GLU A 74 2.30 -16.06 7.98
N GLY A 75 3.26 -16.14 8.90
CA GLY A 75 4.69 -16.21 8.58
C GLY A 75 5.38 -14.86 8.41
N GLU A 76 4.64 -13.75 8.31
CA GLU A 76 5.19 -12.40 8.23
C GLU A 76 5.61 -11.90 9.63
N THR A 77 6.79 -12.36 10.05
CA THR A 77 7.39 -12.11 11.38
C THR A 77 8.67 -11.28 11.33
N GLY A 78 9.01 -10.76 10.16
CA GLY A 78 10.17 -9.89 9.95
C GLY A 78 9.86 -8.43 10.27
N LEU A 79 10.92 -7.62 10.39
CA LEU A 79 10.81 -6.16 10.50
C LEU A 79 10.44 -5.48 9.18
N ILE A 80 10.47 -6.22 8.07
CA ILE A 80 10.20 -5.75 6.73
C ILE A 80 9.10 -6.62 6.14
N LEU A 81 8.02 -5.99 5.68
CA LEU A 81 6.97 -6.62 4.88
C LEU A 81 7.13 -6.15 3.42
N THR A 82 7.52 -7.08 2.54
CA THR A 82 7.95 -6.75 1.17
C THR A 82 6.76 -6.51 0.26
N ALA A 83 6.71 -5.31 -0.36
CA ALA A 83 5.75 -4.87 -1.36
C ALA A 83 4.36 -5.54 -1.27
N PRO A 84 3.62 -5.38 -0.15
CA PRO A 84 2.48 -6.23 0.16
C PRO A 84 1.24 -5.99 -0.71
N GLY A 85 1.27 -4.96 -1.55
CA GLY A 85 0.16 -4.56 -2.40
C GLY A 85 -0.80 -3.61 -1.69
N GLU A 86 -1.90 -3.28 -2.36
CA GLU A 86 -2.91 -2.36 -1.83
C GLU A 86 -3.63 -2.97 -0.61
N GLY A 87 -3.70 -2.21 0.48
CA GLY A 87 -4.32 -2.68 1.71
C GLY A 87 -4.07 -1.74 2.88
N ASN A 88 -4.66 -2.06 4.03
CA ASN A 88 -4.38 -1.38 5.28
C ASN A 88 -3.54 -2.31 6.16
N TYR A 89 -2.35 -1.88 6.57
CA TYR A 89 -1.40 -2.75 7.28
C TYR A 89 -1.13 -2.23 8.68
N SER A 90 -1.01 -3.14 9.63
CA SER A 90 -0.52 -2.84 10.97
C SER A 90 0.40 -3.96 11.43
N VAL A 91 1.20 -3.68 12.46
CA VAL A 91 2.13 -4.66 13.02
C VAL A 91 1.99 -4.73 14.54
N TRP A 92 2.02 -5.95 15.04
CA TRP A 92 2.02 -6.26 16.47
C TRP A 92 3.43 -6.64 16.90
N VAL A 93 3.91 -6.04 18.00
CA VAL A 93 5.25 -6.29 18.52
C VAL A 93 5.25 -6.48 20.04
N THR A 94 6.17 -7.29 20.56
CA THR A 94 6.44 -7.40 22.00
C THR A 94 7.94 -7.55 22.26
N ASP A 95 8.42 -7.06 23.40
CA ASP A 95 9.80 -7.22 23.85
C ASP A 95 10.04 -8.55 24.59
N PHE A 96 8.97 -9.24 24.99
CA PHE A 96 9.01 -10.56 25.59
C PHE A 96 7.72 -11.35 25.28
N LEU A 97 7.85 -12.62 24.88
CA LEU A 97 6.73 -13.41 24.33
C LEU A 97 5.52 -13.53 25.27
N ASP A 98 5.76 -13.65 26.58
CA ASP A 98 4.68 -13.76 27.57
C ASP A 98 4.14 -12.40 28.04
N CYS A 99 4.74 -11.30 27.58
CA CYS A 99 4.28 -9.95 27.85
C CYS A 99 3.27 -9.48 26.79
N PRO A 100 2.30 -8.63 27.18
CA PRO A 100 1.36 -8.06 26.22
C PRO A 100 2.13 -7.20 25.21
N GLY A 101 1.89 -7.47 23.93
CA GLY A 101 2.43 -6.64 22.85
C GLY A 101 1.64 -5.36 22.63
N VAL A 102 2.15 -4.56 21.71
CA VAL A 102 1.58 -3.28 21.27
C VAL A 102 1.37 -3.34 19.75
N GLN A 103 0.33 -2.66 19.29
CA GLN A 103 0.01 -2.54 17.87
C GLN A 103 0.43 -1.16 17.37
N SER A 104 0.95 -1.08 16.14
CA SER A 104 1.16 0.17 15.43
C SER A 104 -0.16 0.84 15.04
N ASP A 105 -0.09 2.13 14.68
CA ASP A 105 -1.13 2.72 13.85
C ASP A 105 -1.21 2.02 12.49
N ALA A 106 -2.40 2.01 11.89
CA ALA A 106 -2.61 1.38 10.59
C ALA A 106 -2.14 2.30 9.45
N VAL A 107 -1.44 1.73 8.47
CA VAL A 107 -0.92 2.41 7.28
C VAL A 107 -1.63 1.90 6.04
N VAL A 108 -2.21 2.83 5.27
CA VAL A 108 -2.83 2.51 3.98
C VAL A 108 -1.74 2.48 2.91
N TYR A 109 -1.50 1.29 2.36
CA TYR A 109 -0.68 1.10 1.18
C TYR A 109 -1.54 1.31 -0.06
N VAL A 110 -1.20 2.33 -0.86
CA VAL A 110 -1.81 2.57 -2.17
C VAL A 110 -0.80 2.25 -3.26
N GLY A 111 -1.20 1.42 -4.21
CA GLY A 111 -0.41 1.11 -5.38
C GLY A 111 -0.46 2.32 -6.32
N VAL A 112 0.70 2.84 -6.70
CA VAL A 112 0.77 3.61 -7.95
C VAL A 112 0.90 2.57 -9.05
N GLY A 113 -0.25 2.09 -9.54
CA GLY A 113 -0.28 1.26 -10.74
C GLY A 113 0.21 2.09 -11.93
N GLU A 114 1.52 2.11 -12.18
CA GLU A 114 2.04 2.41 -13.50
C GLU A 114 1.71 1.20 -14.38
N GLY A 115 0.47 1.16 -14.88
CA GLY A 115 0.14 0.25 -15.95
C GLY A 115 1.11 0.51 -17.09
N GLU A 116 1.95 -0.48 -17.40
CA GLU A 116 2.75 -0.48 -18.63
C GLU A 116 1.82 -0.08 -19.78
N PRO A 117 2.27 0.78 -20.73
CA PRO A 117 1.45 1.14 -21.87
C PRO A 117 1.40 -0.06 -22.81
N ASP A 118 0.60 -1.06 -22.46
CA ASP A 118 0.09 -2.03 -23.41
C ASP A 118 -0.73 -1.20 -24.40
N MET A 119 -0.20 -0.98 -25.61
CA MET A 119 -0.76 -0.08 -26.62
C MET A 119 -2.17 -0.52 -27.02
N THR A 120 -3.15 -0.19 -26.20
CA THR A 120 -4.56 -0.59 -26.33
C THR A 120 -5.42 0.53 -26.91
N TRP A 121 -4.96 1.77 -26.75
CA TRP A 121 -5.59 2.96 -27.30
C TRP A 121 -4.76 3.53 -28.44
N SER A 122 -5.35 3.64 -29.62
CA SER A 122 -4.69 4.26 -30.76
C SER A 122 -5.62 5.25 -31.44
N ILE A 123 -5.07 6.38 -31.91
CA ILE A 123 -5.78 7.30 -32.78
C ILE A 123 -4.93 7.54 -34.03
N HIS A 124 -5.49 7.27 -35.20
CA HIS A 124 -4.76 7.42 -36.46
C HIS A 124 -5.63 7.91 -37.62
N PRO A 125 -5.08 8.76 -38.51
CA PRO A 125 -3.81 9.47 -38.35
C PRO A 125 -3.95 10.59 -37.31
N ASN A 126 -2.84 10.86 -36.60
CA ASN A 126 -2.67 12.02 -35.74
C ASN A 126 -1.27 12.61 -36.04
N PRO A 127 -1.15 13.71 -36.82
CA PRO A 127 -2.20 14.67 -37.18
C PRO A 127 -3.32 14.15 -38.11
N VAL A 128 -4.52 14.72 -37.99
CA VAL A 128 -5.73 14.33 -38.70
C VAL A 128 -6.07 15.29 -39.84
N GLY A 129 -6.29 14.75 -41.03
CA GLY A 129 -6.91 15.46 -42.15
C GLY A 129 -8.45 15.54 -41.99
N LYS A 130 -9.18 14.71 -42.77
CA LYS A 130 -10.66 14.72 -42.81
C LYS A 130 -11.32 13.78 -41.80
N LYS A 131 -10.61 12.74 -41.36
CA LYS A 131 -11.13 11.71 -40.46
C LYS A 131 -9.99 11.04 -39.70
N PHE A 132 -10.27 10.64 -38.47
CA PHE A 132 -9.41 9.76 -37.68
C PHE A 132 -10.16 8.48 -37.29
N THR A 133 -9.40 7.44 -36.99
CA THR A 133 -9.87 6.17 -36.42
C THR A 133 -9.41 6.12 -34.98
N LEU A 134 -10.33 5.85 -34.07
CA LEU A 134 -10.05 5.54 -32.68
C LEU A 134 -10.17 4.03 -32.49
N GLU A 135 -9.12 3.41 -31.97
CA GLU A 135 -9.12 2.02 -31.51
C GLU A 135 -9.00 2.01 -29.98
N VAL A 136 -9.88 1.23 -29.36
CA VAL A 136 -10.00 1.11 -27.91
C VAL A 136 -10.12 -0.37 -27.54
N PRO A 137 -9.65 -0.78 -26.36
CA PRO A 137 -9.76 -2.16 -25.92
C PRO A 137 -11.22 -2.55 -25.63
N GLN A 138 -11.49 -3.86 -25.59
CA GLN A 138 -12.86 -4.42 -25.53
C GLN A 138 -13.64 -3.99 -24.28
N ASP A 139 -12.96 -3.78 -23.15
CA ASP A 139 -13.53 -3.30 -21.89
C ASP A 139 -14.11 -1.88 -21.99
N TRP A 140 -13.67 -1.09 -22.97
CA TRP A 140 -14.20 0.26 -23.22
C TRP A 140 -15.31 0.32 -24.27
N ARG A 141 -15.77 -0.83 -24.75
CA ARG A 141 -16.97 -0.89 -25.59
C ARG A 141 -18.17 -0.35 -24.80
N GLY A 142 -18.93 0.55 -25.42
CA GLY A 142 -20.06 1.22 -24.78
C GLY A 142 -19.71 2.55 -24.11
N SER A 143 -18.44 2.95 -24.13
CA SER A 143 -17.97 4.21 -23.54
C SER A 143 -18.63 5.47 -24.12
N LEU A 144 -18.59 6.54 -23.33
CA LEU A 144 -19.00 7.89 -23.72
C LEU A 144 -17.78 8.68 -24.20
N ALA A 145 -17.80 9.14 -25.44
CA ALA A 145 -16.79 9.97 -26.06
C ALA A 145 -17.24 11.44 -26.12
N LEU A 146 -16.41 12.34 -25.62
CA LEU A 146 -16.58 13.79 -25.67
C LEU A 146 -15.42 14.39 -26.45
N LEU A 147 -15.72 15.03 -27.57
CA LEU A 147 -14.74 15.80 -28.32
C LEU A 147 -14.79 17.25 -27.86
N LEU A 148 -13.64 17.76 -27.40
CA LEU A 148 -13.50 19.04 -26.74
C LEU A 148 -12.53 19.93 -27.52
N ASP A 149 -12.74 21.25 -27.49
CA ASP A 149 -11.67 22.20 -27.84
C ASP A 149 -10.72 22.46 -26.66
N ALA A 150 -9.67 23.26 -26.90
CA ALA A 150 -8.67 23.61 -25.88
C ALA A 150 -9.23 24.40 -24.68
N SER A 151 -10.43 24.98 -24.79
CA SER A 151 -11.12 25.62 -23.66
C SER A 151 -11.97 24.65 -22.84
N GLY A 152 -12.06 23.38 -23.26
CA GLY A 152 -12.92 22.36 -22.63
C GLY A 152 -14.37 22.41 -23.10
N ARG A 153 -14.72 23.21 -24.11
CA ARG A 153 -16.08 23.23 -24.68
C ARG A 153 -16.31 21.96 -25.48
N ILE A 154 -17.44 21.29 -25.24
CA ILE A 154 -17.87 20.10 -25.98
C ILE A 154 -18.31 20.51 -27.39
N LEU A 155 -17.60 19.98 -28.38
CA LEU A 155 -17.92 20.10 -29.80
C LEU A 155 -18.82 18.97 -30.26
N GLU A 156 -18.61 17.76 -29.75
CA GLU A 156 -19.41 16.59 -30.09
C GLU A 156 -19.42 15.58 -28.93
N GLU A 157 -20.54 14.88 -28.77
CA GLU A 157 -20.73 13.80 -27.79
C GLU A 157 -21.23 12.54 -28.51
N ARG A 158 -20.64 11.38 -28.18
CA ARG A 158 -21.08 10.07 -28.69
C ARG A 158 -21.17 9.06 -27.56
N ARG A 159 -22.31 8.37 -27.48
CA ARG A 159 -22.57 7.28 -26.52
C ARG A 159 -22.48 5.93 -27.21
N GLY A 160 -22.13 4.90 -26.46
CA GLY A 160 -22.17 3.53 -26.96
C GLY A 160 -21.06 3.23 -27.97
N MET A 161 -19.85 3.75 -27.73
CA MET A 161 -18.73 3.61 -28.68
C MET A 161 -18.36 2.15 -28.94
N GLY A 162 -18.03 1.83 -30.19
CA GLY A 162 -17.43 0.54 -30.56
C GLY A 162 -15.93 0.51 -30.27
N THR A 163 -15.31 -0.65 -30.40
CA THR A 163 -13.86 -0.83 -30.21
C THR A 163 -13.02 -0.18 -31.30
N THR A 164 -13.59 0.00 -32.50
CA THR A 164 -12.98 0.77 -33.58
C THR A 164 -14.03 1.73 -34.12
N THR A 165 -13.76 3.03 -34.05
CA THR A 165 -14.71 4.07 -34.46
C THR A 165 -14.04 5.09 -35.37
N GLN A 166 -14.65 5.35 -36.53
CA GLN A 166 -14.23 6.45 -37.39
C GLN A 166 -14.94 7.75 -37.01
N TRP A 167 -14.16 8.81 -36.91
CA TRP A 167 -14.63 10.16 -36.61
C TRP A 167 -14.33 11.08 -37.77
N ARG A 168 -15.32 11.86 -38.21
CA ARG A 168 -15.15 12.86 -39.26
C ARG A 168 -14.89 14.22 -38.62
N VAL A 169 -13.86 14.90 -39.10
CA VAL A 169 -13.46 16.21 -38.58
C VAL A 169 -14.28 17.29 -39.27
N ASP A 170 -14.96 18.15 -38.51
CA ASP A 170 -15.62 19.35 -39.03
C ASP A 170 -14.57 20.44 -39.31
N SER A 171 -14.65 21.08 -40.47
CA SER A 171 -13.70 22.12 -40.87
C SER A 171 -13.68 23.31 -39.92
N ARG A 172 -14.78 23.57 -39.20
CA ARG A 172 -14.95 24.68 -38.25
C ARG A 172 -14.26 24.46 -36.90
N TRP A 173 -13.77 23.25 -36.63
CA TRP A 173 -13.14 22.94 -35.35
C TRP A 173 -11.76 23.61 -35.20
N PRO A 174 -11.26 23.84 -33.98
CA PRO A 174 -9.88 24.32 -33.79
C PRO A 174 -8.82 23.28 -34.17
N ASP A 175 -7.57 23.74 -34.32
CA ASP A 175 -6.43 22.89 -34.71
C ASP A 175 -6.06 21.83 -33.66
N VAL A 176 -6.34 22.11 -32.39
CA VAL A 176 -6.06 21.20 -31.27
C VAL A 176 -7.37 20.82 -30.61
N LEU A 177 -7.62 19.52 -30.56
CA LEU A 177 -8.80 18.92 -29.96
C LEU A 177 -8.40 17.90 -28.90
N PHE A 178 -9.29 17.68 -27.95
CA PHE A 178 -9.13 16.65 -26.92
C PHE A 178 -10.31 15.71 -26.98
N LEU A 179 -10.03 14.42 -27.19
CA LEU A 179 -11.01 13.36 -27.11
C LEU A 179 -10.97 12.77 -25.69
N ARG A 180 -12.01 13.03 -24.91
CA ARG A 180 -12.20 12.47 -23.58
C ARG A 180 -13.15 11.28 -23.65
N MET A 181 -12.72 10.16 -23.11
CA MET A 181 -13.47 8.90 -23.06
C MET A 181 -13.80 8.59 -21.60
N LEU A 182 -15.06 8.28 -21.31
CA LEU A 182 -15.52 7.83 -20.01
C LEU A 182 -15.90 6.34 -20.09
N HIS A 183 -15.32 5.53 -19.20
CA HIS A 183 -15.59 4.10 -19.14
C HIS A 183 -17.08 3.84 -18.84
N PRO A 184 -17.74 2.88 -19.50
CA PRO A 184 -19.18 2.62 -19.32
C PRO A 184 -19.56 2.30 -17.87
N GLU A 185 -18.70 1.59 -17.15
CA GLU A 185 -18.90 1.24 -15.73
C GLU A 185 -18.33 2.27 -14.74
N GLY A 186 -17.90 3.46 -15.20
CA GLY A 186 -17.37 4.51 -14.31
C GLY A 186 -15.99 4.25 -13.70
N ARG A 187 -15.31 3.16 -14.10
CA ARG A 187 -13.98 2.75 -13.60
C ARG A 187 -12.83 3.71 -13.94
N GLY A 188 -13.05 4.66 -14.85
CA GLY A 188 -12.01 5.61 -15.23
C GLY A 188 -12.34 6.46 -16.45
N GLN A 189 -11.39 7.33 -16.79
CA GLN A 189 -11.44 8.19 -17.95
C GLN A 189 -10.09 8.27 -18.65
N ARG A 190 -10.09 8.50 -19.96
CA ARG A 190 -8.88 8.72 -20.76
C ARG A 190 -9.06 9.97 -21.62
N VAL A 191 -7.97 10.70 -21.85
CA VAL A 191 -7.96 11.88 -22.72
C VAL A 191 -6.85 11.72 -23.75
N ILE A 192 -7.19 11.89 -25.02
CA ILE A 192 -6.25 11.80 -26.14
C ILE A 192 -6.25 13.13 -26.89
N ARG A 193 -5.06 13.67 -27.15
CA ARG A 193 -4.90 14.88 -27.97
C ARG A 193 -5.02 14.51 -29.45
N VAL A 194 -5.87 15.22 -30.17
CA VAL A 194 -6.05 15.09 -31.62
C VAL A 194 -5.58 16.39 -32.28
N LEU A 195 -4.52 16.30 -33.08
CA LEU A 195 -3.96 17.43 -33.82
C LEU A 195 -4.55 17.44 -35.23
N ARG A 196 -5.04 18.57 -35.71
CA ARG A 196 -5.48 18.71 -37.11
C ARG A 196 -4.34 19.09 -38.03
N GLU A 197 -4.33 18.55 -39.24
CA GLU A 197 -3.54 19.08 -40.36
C GLU A 197 -4.11 20.43 -40.79
N ARG A 198 -3.22 21.36 -41.14
CA ARG A 198 -3.59 22.69 -41.65
C ARG A 198 -4.03 22.62 -43.11
#